data_AF-A0AAV2PP99-F1
#
_entry.id   AF-A0AAV2PP99-F1
#
_cell.length_a   1.000
_cell.length_b   1.000
_cell.length_c   1.000
_cell.angle_alpha   90.00
_cell.angle_beta   90.00
_cell.angle_gamma   90.00
#
_symmetry.space_group_name_H-M   'P 1'
#
loop_
_entity.id
_entity.type
_entity.pdbx_description
1 polymer ?
#
loop_
_entity_poly.entity_id
_entity_poly.type
_entity_poly.pdbx_seq_one_letter_code
_entity_poly.pdbx_strand_id
1 'polypeptide(L)'
;MMQTFTVEAGQALIIPCDVENQGNLKLVIKKIGMDGMEHLLWVGREKMARTRRLNMETGTSKLSITHARPTDAGTYICHFDTTPPVELKHRLDVQYSPTVKATVAPEHRVAKGSSVTLACEAKGNPPAVIRWSRQEGPLPSGERQQEGLSLTLEGVDRHVEGTYLCTADN
;
A
#
# COMPACT_ATOMS: atom_id res chain seq x y z
N MET A 1 0.93 24.21 6.17
CA MET A 1 0.63 23.08 7.09
C MET A 1 0.57 21.81 6.26
N MET A 2 1.14 20.69 6.73
CA MET A 2 1.11 19.42 6.00
C MET A 2 0.09 18.47 6.64
N GLN A 3 -0.97 18.13 5.91
CA GLN A 3 -2.00 17.18 6.34
C GLN A 3 -1.81 15.81 5.69
N THR A 4 -2.11 14.74 6.43
CA THR A 4 -2.18 13.38 5.87
C THR A 4 -3.64 13.01 5.61
N PHE A 5 -3.93 12.51 4.42
CA PHE A 5 -5.19 11.88 4.03
C PHE A 5 -4.97 10.38 3.91
N THR A 6 -5.91 9.59 4.43
CA THR A 6 -5.89 8.13 4.33
C THR A 6 -7.15 7.69 3.60
N VAL A 7 -7.00 6.79 2.63
CA VAL A 7 -8.10 6.23 1.84
C VAL A 7 -7.87 4.73 1.64
N GLU A 8 -8.93 3.94 1.52
CA GLU A 8 -8.82 2.55 1.08
C GLU A 8 -8.70 2.48 -0.45
N ALA A 9 -7.93 1.51 -0.95
CA ALA A 9 -7.80 1.27 -2.37
C ALA A 9 -9.17 1.01 -3.00
N GLY A 10 -9.41 1.67 -4.14
CA GLY A 10 -10.66 1.63 -4.87
C GLY A 10 -11.68 2.68 -4.46
N GLN A 11 -11.54 3.31 -3.30
CA GLN A 11 -12.41 4.42 -2.88
C GLN A 11 -12.00 5.74 -3.52
N ALA A 12 -12.90 6.73 -3.43
CA ALA A 12 -12.66 8.08 -3.91
C ALA A 12 -12.17 9.00 -2.77
N LEU A 13 -11.35 9.99 -3.10
CA LEU A 13 -10.99 11.07 -2.18
C LEU A 13 -10.82 12.41 -2.89
N ILE A 14 -10.73 13.46 -2.09
CA ILE A 14 -10.44 14.82 -2.53
C ILE A 14 -9.23 15.34 -1.77
N ILE A 15 -8.22 15.82 -2.49
CA ILE A 15 -7.07 16.55 -1.94
C ILE A 15 -7.33 18.04 -2.19
N PRO A 16 -7.52 18.85 -1.13
CA PRO A 16 -7.70 20.28 -1.31
C PRO A 16 -6.39 20.93 -1.77
N CYS A 17 -6.47 21.84 -2.74
CA CYS A 17 -5.38 22.77 -3.07
C CYS A 17 -5.84 24.23 -2.94
N ASP A 18 -7.01 24.52 -2.37
CA ASP A 18 -7.49 25.89 -2.26
C ASP A 18 -6.66 26.69 -1.24
N VAL A 19 -6.33 27.94 -1.59
CA VAL A 19 -5.64 28.91 -0.73
C VAL A 19 -6.42 30.22 -0.70
N GLU A 20 -6.22 31.01 0.35
CA GLU A 20 -6.82 32.35 0.42
C GLU A 20 -6.34 33.23 -0.75
N ASN A 21 -7.23 34.07 -1.28
CA ASN A 21 -6.94 35.00 -2.37
C ASN A 21 -6.45 34.35 -3.68
N GLN A 22 -6.98 33.16 -3.99
CA GLN A 22 -6.54 32.37 -5.14
C GLN A 22 -6.68 33.06 -6.50
N GLY A 23 -7.65 33.98 -6.64
CA GLY A 23 -7.77 34.90 -7.77
C GLY A 23 -7.33 34.35 -9.14
N ASN A 24 -6.37 35.03 -9.76
CA ASN A 24 -5.77 34.65 -11.05
C ASN A 24 -4.45 33.86 -10.90
N LEU A 25 -4.18 33.29 -9.73
CA LEU A 25 -2.91 32.61 -9.48
C LEU A 25 -2.77 31.37 -10.36
N LYS A 26 -1.59 31.20 -10.94
CA LYS A 26 -1.28 30.01 -11.73
C LYS A 26 -1.02 28.84 -10.79
N LEU A 27 -1.98 27.91 -10.72
CA LEU A 27 -1.86 26.66 -9.97
C LEU A 27 -0.99 25.65 -10.73
N VAL A 28 -0.06 25.03 -10.02
CA VAL A 28 0.65 23.84 -10.47
C VAL A 28 0.47 22.75 -9.43
N ILE A 29 0.00 21.58 -9.84
CA ILE A 29 -0.10 20.42 -8.95
C ILE A 29 0.92 19.38 -9.38
N LYS A 30 1.76 18.97 -8.45
CA LYS A 30 2.69 17.86 -8.61
C LYS A 30 2.56 16.84 -7.49
N LYS A 31 2.98 15.62 -7.76
CA LYS A 31 3.04 14.52 -6.80
C LYS A 31 4.46 13.98 -6.74
N ILE A 32 5.00 13.84 -5.54
CA ILE A 32 6.19 13.04 -5.28
C ILE A 32 5.72 11.65 -4.85
N GLY A 33 6.01 10.62 -5.65
CA GLY A 33 5.67 9.23 -5.35
C GLY A 33 6.44 8.70 -4.14
N MET A 34 6.02 7.53 -3.63
CA MET A 34 6.75 6.83 -2.56
C MET A 34 8.15 6.37 -3.00
N ASP A 35 8.36 6.25 -4.32
CA ASP A 35 9.65 6.00 -4.97
C ASP A 35 10.52 7.27 -5.11
N GLY A 36 10.02 8.43 -4.69
CA GLY A 36 10.68 9.73 -4.84
C GLY A 36 10.53 10.37 -6.22
N MET A 37 9.86 9.71 -7.18
CA MET A 37 9.68 10.27 -8.52
C MET A 37 8.67 11.42 -8.51
N GLU A 38 9.02 12.52 -9.17
CA GLU A 38 8.13 13.66 -9.36
C GLU A 38 7.24 13.44 -10.59
N HIS A 39 5.94 13.66 -10.40
CA HIS A 39 4.92 13.58 -11.45
C HIS A 39 4.14 14.90 -11.51
N LEU A 40 4.19 15.56 -12.65
CA LEU A 40 3.38 16.75 -12.92
C LEU A 40 1.93 16.31 -13.22
N LEU A 41 0.97 16.81 -12.44
CA LEU A 41 -0.43 16.41 -12.56
C LEU A 41 -1.27 17.45 -13.31
N TRP A 42 -1.07 18.73 -12.99
CA TRP A 42 -1.85 19.85 -13.52
C TRP A 42 -1.00 21.12 -13.64
N VAL A 43 -1.23 21.89 -14.70
CA VAL A 43 -0.62 23.22 -14.91
C VAL A 43 -1.68 24.20 -15.38
N GLY A 44 -2.01 25.19 -14.56
CA GLY A 44 -3.13 26.10 -14.79
C GLY A 44 -4.43 25.32 -14.96
N ARG A 45 -5.01 25.39 -16.16
CA ARG A 45 -6.23 24.65 -16.53
C ARG A 45 -5.97 23.32 -17.22
N GLU A 46 -4.72 23.02 -17.58
CA GLU A 46 -4.36 21.85 -18.37
C GLU A 46 -3.97 20.66 -17.49
N LYS A 47 -4.54 19.50 -17.80
CA LYS A 47 -4.22 18.24 -17.14
C LYS A 47 -2.99 17.59 -17.80
N MET A 48 -1.94 17.40 -17.03
CA MET A 48 -0.71 16.71 -17.49
C MET A 48 -0.78 15.19 -17.22
N ALA A 49 -1.49 14.78 -16.16
CA ALA A 49 -1.64 13.37 -15.82
C ALA A 49 -2.46 12.61 -16.88
N ARG A 50 -1.96 11.46 -17.35
CA ARG A 50 -2.64 10.62 -18.36
C ARG A 50 -3.83 9.83 -17.82
N THR A 51 -3.91 9.62 -16.51
CA THR A 51 -4.95 8.80 -15.89
C THR A 51 -6.31 9.51 -15.89
N ARG A 52 -7.38 8.79 -16.23
CA ARG A 52 -8.76 9.30 -16.16
C ARG A 52 -9.29 9.42 -14.72
N ARG A 53 -8.63 8.77 -13.76
CA ARG A 53 -9.08 8.71 -12.36
C ARG A 53 -8.89 10.03 -11.61
N LEU A 54 -7.92 10.85 -12.04
CA LEU A 54 -7.62 12.16 -11.47
C LEU A 54 -8.43 13.24 -12.17
N ASN A 55 -9.20 14.03 -11.44
CA ASN A 55 -10.00 15.12 -11.98
C ASN A 55 -9.87 16.36 -11.09
N MET A 56 -10.05 17.55 -11.66
CA MET A 56 -10.23 18.77 -10.89
C MET A 56 -11.73 19.00 -10.74
N GLU A 57 -12.21 19.25 -9.52
CA GLU A 57 -13.59 19.68 -9.32
C GLU A 57 -13.81 21.02 -10.03
N THR A 58 -14.87 21.12 -10.83
CA THR A 58 -15.14 22.26 -11.71
C THR A 58 -15.18 23.57 -10.94
N GLY A 59 -14.33 24.53 -11.31
CA GLY A 59 -14.29 25.85 -10.68
C GLY A 59 -13.62 25.89 -9.30
N THR A 60 -12.98 24.80 -8.88
CA THR A 60 -12.24 24.71 -7.61
C THR A 60 -10.78 24.35 -7.86
N SER A 61 -9.95 24.40 -6.82
CA SER A 61 -8.61 23.79 -6.83
C SER A 61 -8.60 22.51 -6.02
N LYS A 62 -9.65 21.69 -6.12
CA LYS A 62 -9.72 20.40 -5.42
C LYS A 62 -9.43 19.26 -6.36
N LEU A 63 -8.37 18.51 -6.07
CA LEU A 63 -7.98 17.33 -6.85
C LEU A 63 -8.77 16.12 -6.37
N SER A 64 -9.68 15.63 -7.20
CA SER A 64 -10.44 14.41 -6.97
C SER A 64 -9.70 13.19 -7.54
N ILE A 65 -9.63 12.13 -6.74
CA ILE A 65 -9.19 10.79 -7.16
C ILE A 65 -10.41 9.88 -7.05
N THR A 66 -10.93 9.39 -8.17
CA THR A 66 -12.20 8.62 -8.21
C THR A 66 -12.06 7.15 -7.82
N HIS A 67 -10.86 6.59 -7.95
CA HIS A 67 -10.57 5.20 -7.64
C HIS A 67 -9.11 5.07 -7.24
N ALA A 68 -8.84 5.14 -5.93
CA ALA A 68 -7.50 5.18 -5.37
C ALA A 68 -6.74 3.88 -5.65
N ARG A 69 -5.45 3.99 -5.96
CA ARG A 69 -4.52 2.87 -6.16
C ARG A 69 -3.29 3.04 -5.28
N PRO A 70 -2.58 1.97 -4.91
CA PRO A 70 -1.34 2.08 -4.14
C PRO A 70 -0.31 3.04 -4.77
N THR A 71 -0.27 3.10 -6.11
CA THR A 71 0.59 4.02 -6.86
C THR A 71 0.20 5.50 -6.74
N ASP A 72 -0.98 5.82 -6.21
CA ASP A 72 -1.40 7.20 -5.98
C ASP A 72 -0.87 7.73 -4.64
N ALA A 73 -0.38 6.86 -3.76
CA ALA A 73 0.24 7.26 -2.49
C ALA A 73 1.50 8.10 -2.72
N GLY A 74 1.74 9.06 -1.82
CA GLY A 74 2.86 10.00 -1.92
C GLY A 74 2.51 11.40 -1.41
N THR A 75 3.34 12.38 -1.74
CA THR A 75 3.17 13.79 -1.32
C THR A 75 2.68 14.63 -2.49
N TYR A 76 1.48 15.18 -2.36
CA TYR A 76 0.88 16.12 -3.30
C TYR A 76 1.26 17.55 -2.90
N ILE A 77 1.69 18.33 -3.88
CA ILE A 77 2.17 19.69 -3.70
C ILE A 77 1.40 20.58 -4.66
N CYS A 78 0.68 21.53 -4.11
CA CYS A 78 -0.02 22.59 -4.82
C CYS A 78 0.86 23.84 -4.73
N HIS A 79 1.36 24.30 -5.86
CA HIS A 79 2.24 25.45 -5.97
C HIS A 79 1.50 26.59 -6.69
N PHE A 80 1.58 27.78 -6.12
CA PHE A 80 1.04 29.00 -6.68
C PHE A 80 2.15 29.99 -7.00
N ASP A 81 2.10 30.54 -8.22
CA ASP A 81 3.06 31.52 -8.71
C ASP A 81 2.78 32.90 -8.07
N THR A 82 3.19 33.04 -6.81
CA THR A 82 3.12 34.27 -6.01
C THR A 82 4.52 34.68 -5.56
N THR A 83 4.66 35.95 -5.13
CA THR A 83 5.89 36.45 -4.51
C THR A 83 5.58 36.92 -3.09
N PRO A 84 6.00 36.19 -2.03
CA PRO A 84 6.74 34.92 -2.06
C PRO A 84 5.87 33.73 -2.54
N PRO A 85 6.49 32.62 -3.00
CA PRO A 85 5.75 31.45 -3.47
C PRO A 85 4.89 30.82 -2.37
N VAL A 86 3.66 30.48 -2.70
CA VAL A 86 2.74 29.77 -1.79
C VAL A 86 2.68 28.30 -2.18
N GLU A 87 2.95 27.42 -1.21
CA GLU A 87 2.86 25.97 -1.38
C GLU A 87 1.96 25.34 -0.31
N LEU A 88 1.05 24.47 -0.76
CA LEU A 88 0.29 23.57 0.10
C LEU A 88 0.75 22.13 -0.12
N LYS A 89 1.04 21.41 0.96
CA LYS A 89 1.59 20.04 0.91
C LYS A 89 0.67 19.09 1.65
N HIS A 90 0.35 17.97 1.00
CA HIS A 90 -0.51 16.93 1.55
C HIS A 90 0.10 15.56 1.32
N ARG A 91 0.05 14.69 2.31
CA ARG A 91 0.45 13.30 2.16
C ARG A 91 -0.80 12.45 1.93
N LEU A 92 -0.77 11.59 0.92
CA LEU A 92 -1.79 10.59 0.69
C LEU A 92 -1.24 9.22 1.06
N ASP A 93 -1.91 8.57 2.01
CA ASP A 93 -1.75 7.17 2.36
C ASP A 93 -2.89 6.36 1.74
N VAL A 94 -2.57 5.30 1.00
CA VAL A 94 -3.56 4.42 0.37
C VAL A 94 -3.44 3.04 0.99
N GLN A 95 -4.47 2.65 1.74
CA GLN A 95 -4.53 1.36 2.43
C GLN A 95 -5.09 0.28 1.51
N TYR A 96 -4.56 -0.93 1.61
CA TYR A 96 -4.99 -2.07 0.82
C TYR A 96 -4.70 -3.37 1.55
N SER A 97 -5.57 -4.35 1.34
CA SER A 97 -5.47 -5.67 1.96
C SER A 97 -4.20 -6.40 1.52
N PRO A 98 -3.66 -7.29 2.36
CA PRO A 98 -2.42 -7.98 2.07
C PRO A 98 -2.59 -8.97 0.93
N THR A 99 -1.60 -9.01 0.03
CA THR A 99 -1.46 -10.10 -0.94
C THR A 99 -0.35 -11.03 -0.47
N VAL A 100 -0.70 -12.29 -0.25
CA VAL A 100 0.21 -13.34 0.23
C VAL A 100 0.90 -14.02 -0.96
N LYS A 101 2.20 -14.26 -0.85
CA LYS A 101 3.00 -15.07 -1.77
C LYS A 101 3.82 -16.09 -0.99
N ALA A 102 3.59 -17.37 -1.26
CA ALA A 102 4.47 -18.43 -0.78
C ALA A 102 5.81 -18.34 -1.53
N THR A 103 6.93 -18.39 -0.80
CA THR A 103 8.28 -18.30 -1.38
C THR A 103 8.95 -19.67 -1.51
N VAL A 104 8.31 -20.73 -1.05
CA VAL A 104 8.80 -22.12 -1.12
C VAL A 104 8.07 -22.89 -2.23
N ALA A 105 8.79 -23.78 -2.94
CA ALA A 105 8.19 -24.64 -3.95
C ALA A 105 7.14 -25.59 -3.33
N PRO A 106 6.02 -25.86 -4.00
CA PRO A 106 4.86 -26.55 -3.41
C PRO A 106 5.11 -28.01 -3.00
N GLU A 107 6.21 -28.63 -3.41
CA GLU A 107 6.54 -30.02 -3.10
C GLU A 107 7.97 -30.15 -2.58
N HIS A 108 8.12 -30.49 -1.31
CA HIS A 108 9.40 -30.83 -0.71
C HIS A 108 9.34 -32.25 -0.15
N ARG A 109 10.15 -33.14 -0.71
CA ARG A 109 10.48 -34.42 -0.09
C ARG A 109 11.52 -34.15 0.99
N VAL A 110 11.08 -34.07 2.24
CA VAL A 110 11.95 -33.80 3.38
C VAL A 110 12.40 -35.13 3.99
N ALA A 111 13.71 -35.29 4.25
CA ALA A 111 14.24 -36.50 4.85
C ALA A 111 13.77 -36.61 6.31
N LYS A 112 13.40 -37.83 6.74
CA LYS A 112 13.00 -38.07 8.13
C LYS A 112 14.10 -37.59 9.09
N GLY A 113 13.71 -36.84 10.13
CA GLY A 113 14.60 -36.30 11.15
C GLY A 113 15.33 -35.01 10.77
N SER A 114 15.13 -34.50 9.54
CA SER A 114 15.64 -33.19 9.16
C SER A 114 14.69 -32.07 9.57
N SER A 115 15.11 -30.81 9.39
CA SER A 115 14.27 -29.63 9.60
C SER A 115 13.92 -28.98 8.27
N VAL A 116 12.71 -28.42 8.16
CA VAL A 116 12.27 -27.65 7.00
C VAL A 116 11.73 -26.30 7.46
N THR A 117 12.05 -25.24 6.73
CA THR A 117 11.54 -23.90 6.99
C THR A 117 10.63 -23.48 5.85
N LEU A 118 9.37 -23.23 6.18
CA LEU A 118 8.38 -22.66 5.29
C LEU A 118 8.47 -21.14 5.38
N ALA A 119 8.50 -20.45 4.26
CA ALA A 119 8.60 -19.00 4.20
C ALA A 119 7.45 -18.41 3.39
N CYS A 120 7.01 -17.23 3.82
CA CYS A 120 5.88 -16.54 3.23
C CYS A 120 6.10 -15.03 3.26
N GLU A 121 5.70 -14.35 2.20
CA GLU A 121 5.75 -12.90 2.11
C GLU A 121 4.33 -12.34 1.93
N ALA A 122 4.03 -11.26 2.64
CA ALA A 122 2.78 -10.51 2.47
C ALA A 122 3.09 -9.06 2.12
N LYS A 123 2.39 -8.53 1.12
CA LYS A 123 2.45 -7.10 0.76
C LYS A 123 1.09 -6.47 1.03
N GLY A 124 1.04 -5.53 1.97
CA GLY A 124 -0.16 -4.79 2.37
C GLY A 124 0.20 -3.42 2.92
N ASN A 125 -0.79 -2.52 2.98
CA ASN A 125 -0.68 -1.27 3.74
C ASN A 125 -1.96 -1.07 4.56
N PRO A 126 -1.92 -1.01 5.91
CA PRO A 126 -0.73 -1.12 6.76
C PRO A 126 0.04 -2.45 6.60
N PRO A 127 1.29 -2.55 7.10
CA PRO A 127 2.04 -3.80 7.08
C PRO A 127 1.25 -4.95 7.72
N ALA A 128 1.22 -6.10 7.04
CA ALA A 128 0.41 -7.24 7.46
C ALA A 128 1.14 -8.11 8.48
N VAL A 129 0.37 -8.72 9.39
CA VAL A 129 0.83 -9.77 10.29
C VAL A 129 0.66 -11.12 9.60
N ILE A 130 1.75 -11.90 9.52
CA ILE A 130 1.72 -13.24 8.94
C ILE A 130 1.46 -14.28 10.03
N ARG A 131 0.49 -15.16 9.79
CA ARG A 131 0.14 -16.29 10.66
C ARG A 131 0.21 -17.60 9.90
N TRP A 132 0.83 -18.59 10.54
CA TRP A 132 0.88 -19.96 10.07
C TRP A 132 -0.15 -20.80 10.81
N SER A 133 -0.80 -21.69 10.08
CA SER A 133 -1.70 -22.72 10.61
C SER A 133 -1.52 -24.01 9.85
N ARG A 134 -2.03 -25.11 10.39
CA ARG A 134 -2.04 -26.41 9.73
C ARG A 134 -3.48 -26.83 9.46
N GLN A 135 -3.76 -27.33 8.26
CA GLN A 135 -5.11 -27.71 7.86
C GLN A 135 -5.63 -28.92 8.65
N GLU A 136 -4.73 -29.82 9.02
CA GLU A 136 -5.06 -31.06 9.74
C GLU A 136 -5.25 -30.87 11.25
N GLY A 137 -5.07 -29.65 11.78
CA GLY A 137 -5.24 -29.35 13.20
C GLY A 137 -4.16 -28.43 13.76
N PRO A 138 -3.77 -28.60 15.03
CA PRO A 138 -2.66 -27.83 15.60
C PRO A 138 -1.35 -28.06 14.83
N LEU A 139 -0.48 -27.06 14.86
CA LEU A 139 0.91 -27.17 14.47
C LEU A 139 1.60 -28.27 15.28
N PRO A 140 2.72 -28.85 14.81
CA PRO A 140 3.49 -29.82 15.60
C PRO A 140 3.97 -29.28 16.95
N SER A 141 4.05 -27.96 17.12
CA SER A 141 4.30 -27.29 18.40
C SER A 141 3.13 -27.40 19.40
N GLY A 142 1.95 -27.84 18.95
CA GLY A 142 0.71 -27.89 19.73
C GLY A 142 -0.15 -26.64 19.63
N GLU A 143 0.39 -25.54 19.09
CA GLU A 143 -0.34 -24.29 18.90
C GLU A 143 -1.28 -24.35 17.68
N ARG A 144 -2.42 -23.64 17.73
CA ARG A 144 -3.31 -23.54 16.55
C ARG A 144 -2.73 -22.64 15.46
N GLN A 145 -2.00 -21.61 15.86
CA GLN A 145 -1.40 -20.64 14.97
C GLN A 145 -0.07 -20.14 15.53
N GLN A 146 0.84 -19.79 14.64
CA GLN A 146 2.13 -19.17 14.99
C GLN A 146 2.38 -17.95 14.10
N GLU A 147 2.73 -16.82 14.71
CA GLU A 147 3.10 -15.60 13.98
C GLU A 147 4.56 -15.65 13.52
N GLY A 148 4.81 -15.19 12.29
CA GLY A 148 6.16 -15.08 11.75
C GLY A 148 6.24 -15.17 10.24
N LEU A 149 7.28 -14.55 9.66
CA LEU A 149 7.58 -14.62 8.23
C LEU A 149 7.93 -16.06 7.78
N SER A 150 8.33 -16.89 8.74
CA SER A 150 8.69 -18.28 8.51
C SER A 150 8.22 -19.20 9.62
N LEU A 151 7.89 -20.44 9.27
CA LEU A 151 7.60 -21.53 10.17
C LEU A 151 8.66 -22.62 10.01
N THR A 152 9.40 -22.91 11.08
CA THR A 152 10.38 -24.01 11.08
C THR A 152 9.75 -25.24 11.72
N LEU A 153 9.80 -26.34 10.98
CA LEU A 153 9.37 -27.67 11.42
C LEU A 153 10.62 -28.51 11.63
N GLU A 154 10.85 -28.95 12.86
CA GLU A 154 12.03 -29.74 13.25
C GLU A 154 11.68 -31.23 13.37
N GLY A 155 12.70 -32.09 13.20
CA GLY A 155 12.54 -33.53 13.43
C GLY A 155 11.45 -34.17 12.56
N VAL A 156 11.33 -33.71 11.30
CA VAL A 156 10.22 -34.02 10.41
C VAL A 156 10.02 -35.54 10.29
N ASP A 157 8.80 -36.01 10.53
CA ASP A 157 8.36 -37.37 10.32
C ASP A 157 6.96 -37.39 9.68
N ARG A 158 6.30 -38.57 9.63
CA ARG A 158 4.95 -38.69 9.06
C ARG A 158 3.86 -37.90 9.81
N HIS A 159 4.08 -37.56 11.09
CA HIS A 159 3.12 -36.76 11.86
C HIS A 159 3.22 -35.27 11.53
N VAL A 160 4.35 -34.82 11.00
CA VAL A 160 4.59 -33.46 10.52
C VAL A 160 4.09 -33.27 9.08
N GLU A 161 3.89 -34.36 8.33
CA GLU A 161 3.33 -34.31 6.98
C GLU A 161 1.92 -33.69 6.96
N GLY A 162 1.71 -32.66 6.14
CA GLY A 162 0.42 -31.98 6.05
C GLY A 162 0.47 -30.68 5.26
N THR A 163 -0.67 -30.01 5.19
CA THR A 163 -0.86 -28.76 4.49
C THR A 163 -0.75 -27.60 5.47
N TYR A 164 0.29 -26.79 5.29
CA TYR A 164 0.54 -25.60 6.09
C TYR A 164 0.05 -24.36 5.34
N LEU A 165 -0.80 -23.57 6.00
CA LEU A 165 -1.39 -22.36 5.44
C LEU A 165 -0.74 -21.13 6.06
N CYS A 166 -0.25 -20.25 5.19
CA CYS A 166 0.13 -18.89 5.53
C CYS A 166 -1.03 -17.93 5.23
N THR A 167 -1.49 -17.20 6.23
CA THR A 167 -2.47 -16.11 6.10
C THR A 167 -1.84 -14.78 6.51
N ALA A 168 -2.34 -13.67 5.96
CA ALA A 168 -1.91 -12.34 6.36
C ALA A 168 -3.09 -11.37 6.46
N ASP A 169 -3.09 -10.56 7.52
CA ASP A 169 -4.11 -9.55 7.82
C ASP A 169 -3.48 -8.27 8.37
N ASN A 170 -4.16 -7.13 8.17
CA ASN A 170 -3.76 -5.80 8.64
C ASN A 170 -4.96 -5.00 9.13
#